data_AF-A0A317VMR7-F1
#
_entry.id   AF-A0A317VMR7-F1
#
_cell.length_a   1.000
_cell.length_b   1.000
_cell.length_c   1.000
_cell.angle_alpha   90.00
_cell.angle_beta   90.00
_cell.angle_gamma   90.00
#
_symmetry.space_group_name_H-M   'P 1'
#
loop_
_entity.id
_entity.type
_entity.pdbx_description
1 polymer ?
#
loop_
_entity_poly.entity_id
_entity_poly.type
_entity_poly.pdbx_seq_one_letter_code
_entity_poly.pdbx_strand_id
1 'polypeptide(L)'
;MRYRLGLTHEADEYVQALGLDYPSCNGHNVDSRKGTKDTQKMQDYAWQEIIRAQLFDNPIEMGFGLRFRKCAEYLAIVLAEKCTSEEEIKAKVDKAARCMFAYSQCMAQSTNQLLVKTNKTLQIIPNVRGKAIMEDVDVIRKRNAFIAAMRSPGHRVHIKALTMTTRRGYSAIPTMDGTSPH
;
A
#
# COMPACT_ATOMS: atom_id res chain seq x y z
N MET A 1 -7.08 -13.89 -5.12
CA MET A 1 -5.72 -13.50 -4.64
C MET A 1 -5.40 -12.02 -4.80
N ARG A 2 -5.85 -11.30 -5.86
CA ARG A 2 -5.54 -9.87 -6.05
C ARG A 2 -6.09 -8.94 -4.95
N TYR A 3 -7.31 -9.21 -4.46
CA TYR A 3 -7.92 -8.41 -3.39
C TYR A 3 -7.09 -8.42 -2.09
N ARG A 4 -6.47 -9.56 -1.76
CA ARG A 4 -5.64 -9.73 -0.55
C ARG A 4 -4.32 -8.94 -0.60
N LEU A 5 -3.77 -8.71 -1.79
CA LEU A 5 -2.57 -7.90 -2.00
C LEU A 5 -2.88 -6.40 -2.00
N GLY A 6 -4.09 -6.01 -2.43
CA GLY A 6 -4.53 -4.62 -2.37
C GLY A 6 -4.68 -4.13 -0.94
N LEU A 7 -5.24 -4.95 -0.06
CA LEU A 7 -5.49 -4.58 1.34
C LEU A 7 -4.24 -4.55 2.21
N THR A 8 -3.26 -5.42 1.96
CA THR A 8 -1.98 -5.34 2.68
C THR A 8 -1.20 -4.09 2.27
N HIS A 9 -1.29 -3.70 1.00
CA HIS A 9 -0.77 -2.41 0.54
C HIS A 9 -1.51 -1.24 1.19
N GLU A 10 -2.83 -1.31 1.30
CA GLU A 10 -3.64 -0.26 1.93
C GLU A 10 -3.26 -0.06 3.41
N ALA A 11 -3.03 -1.15 4.15
CA ALA A 11 -2.56 -1.07 5.53
C ALA A 11 -1.19 -0.36 5.63
N ASP A 12 -0.27 -0.62 4.70
CA ASP A 12 1.02 0.06 4.63
C ASP A 12 0.86 1.55 4.26
N GLU A 13 -0.07 1.88 3.36
CA GLU A 13 -0.39 3.26 3.01
C GLU A 13 -0.99 4.02 4.20
N TYR A 14 -1.85 3.41 5.02
CA TYR A 14 -2.34 4.04 6.26
C TYR A 14 -1.19 4.36 7.20
N VAL A 15 -0.29 3.40 7.43
CA VAL A 15 0.91 3.61 8.27
C VAL A 15 1.73 4.80 7.78
N GLN A 16 1.97 4.89 6.47
CA GLN A 16 2.69 6.01 5.87
C GLN A 16 1.92 7.35 5.97
N ALA A 17 0.62 7.37 5.69
CA ALA A 17 -0.21 8.57 5.76
C ALA A 17 -0.34 9.13 7.20
N LEU A 18 -0.24 8.23 8.18
CA LEU A 18 -0.18 8.56 9.59
C LEU A 18 1.20 9.03 10.05
N GLY A 19 2.22 8.95 9.19
CA GLY A 19 3.60 9.31 9.49
C GLY A 19 4.25 8.35 10.49
N LEU A 20 3.82 7.09 10.48
CA LEU A 20 4.36 6.05 11.36
C LEU A 20 5.44 5.28 10.59
N ASP A 21 6.61 5.13 11.21
CA ASP A 21 7.70 4.30 10.66
C ASP A 21 7.55 2.87 11.21
N TYR A 22 7.07 1.95 10.37
CA TYR A 22 6.81 0.56 10.73
C TYR A 22 7.07 -0.40 9.56
N PRO A 23 7.57 -1.62 9.81
CA PRO A 23 7.80 -2.61 8.74
C PRO A 23 6.51 -3.05 8.05
N SER A 24 6.56 -3.21 6.73
CA SER A 24 5.39 -3.61 5.90
C SER A 24 4.61 -4.82 6.44
N CYS A 25 3.30 -4.74 6.31
CA CYS A 25 2.33 -5.79 6.64
C CYS A 25 2.63 -7.14 5.94
N ASN A 26 3.28 -7.13 4.77
CA ASN A 26 3.59 -8.36 4.03
C ASN A 26 4.65 -9.23 4.72
N GLY A 27 5.56 -8.64 5.49
CA GLY A 27 6.56 -9.36 6.29
C GLY A 27 6.16 -9.60 7.74
N HIS A 28 5.04 -9.01 8.19
CA HIS A 28 4.65 -9.04 9.59
C HIS A 28 3.80 -10.27 9.93
N ASN A 29 4.26 -11.05 10.91
CA ASN A 29 3.55 -12.22 11.43
C ASN A 29 2.69 -11.84 12.64
N VAL A 30 1.50 -11.33 12.35
CA VAL A 30 0.47 -10.89 13.31
C VAL A 30 0.11 -12.02 14.29
N ASP A 31 -0.03 -13.26 13.81
CA ASP A 31 -0.49 -14.40 14.62
C ASP A 31 0.53 -14.85 15.69
N SER A 32 1.82 -14.56 15.46
CA SER A 32 2.91 -14.97 16.35
C SER A 32 3.30 -13.94 17.40
N ARG A 33 2.75 -12.71 17.33
CA ARG A 33 3.15 -11.62 18.20
C ARG A 33 2.53 -11.79 19.60
N LYS A 34 3.37 -11.91 20.62
CA LYS A 34 2.97 -11.87 22.03
C LYS A 34 3.43 -10.55 22.63
N GLY A 35 2.50 -9.61 22.81
CA GLY A 35 2.76 -8.35 23.50
C GLY A 35 2.81 -8.51 25.02
N THR A 36 3.24 -7.46 25.73
CA THR A 36 3.01 -7.34 27.19
C THR A 36 1.52 -7.09 27.45
N LYS A 37 1.04 -7.27 28.69
CA LYS A 37 -0.37 -7.01 29.03
C LYS A 37 -0.79 -5.58 28.67
N ASP A 38 0.10 -4.60 28.86
CA ASP A 38 -0.18 -3.20 28.55
C ASP A 38 -0.25 -2.94 27.05
N THR A 39 0.65 -3.55 26.25
CA THR A 39 0.57 -3.46 24.79
C THR A 39 -0.68 -4.15 24.25
N GLN A 40 -1.10 -5.26 24.87
CA GLN A 40 -2.32 -5.95 24.48
C GLN A 40 -3.57 -5.09 24.72
N LYS A 41 -3.64 -4.40 25.86
CA LYS A 41 -4.74 -3.47 26.15
C LYS A 41 -4.80 -2.32 25.14
N MET A 42 -3.65 -1.72 24.82
CA MET A 42 -3.55 -0.67 23.79
C MET A 42 -3.92 -1.18 22.40
N GLN A 43 -3.53 -2.41 22.06
CA GLN A 43 -3.88 -3.07 20.81
C GLN A 43 -5.39 -3.34 20.71
N ASP A 44 -6.02 -3.82 21.79
CA ASP A 44 -7.46 -4.07 21.83
C ASP A 44 -8.24 -2.75 21.70
N TYR A 45 -7.77 -1.67 22.33
CA TYR A 45 -8.33 -0.33 22.15
C TYR A 45 -8.21 0.15 20.69
N ALA A 46 -7.01 0.08 20.11
CA ALA A 46 -6.77 0.46 18.72
C ALA A 46 -7.65 -0.35 17.75
N TRP A 47 -7.79 -1.65 18.00
CA TRP A 47 -8.68 -2.51 17.24
C TRP A 47 -10.14 -2.02 17.26
N GLN A 48 -10.67 -1.69 18.45
CA GLN A 48 -12.04 -1.18 18.55
C GLN A 48 -12.23 0.13 17.79
N GLU A 49 -11.28 1.07 17.87
CA GLU A 49 -11.34 2.34 17.16
C GLU A 49 -11.28 2.14 15.64
N ILE A 50 -10.40 1.26 15.14
CA ILE A 50 -10.31 0.91 13.71
C ILE A 50 -11.65 0.36 13.19
N ILE A 51 -12.29 -0.54 13.95
CA ILE A 51 -13.58 -1.13 13.58
C ILE A 51 -14.70 -0.08 13.62
N ARG A 52 -14.73 0.79 14.64
CA ARG A 52 -15.71 1.89 14.74
C ARG A 52 -15.58 2.88 13.60
N ALA A 53 -14.35 3.21 13.20
CA ALA A 53 -14.06 4.08 12.08
C ALA A 53 -14.27 3.40 10.71
N GLN A 54 -14.56 2.10 10.69
CA GLN A 54 -14.73 1.30 9.47
C GLN A 54 -13.57 1.49 8.48
N LEU A 55 -12.32 1.55 9.00
CA LEU A 55 -11.15 1.81 8.16
C LEU A 55 -10.90 0.73 7.10
N PHE A 56 -11.38 -0.48 7.37
CA PHE A 56 -11.36 -1.59 6.44
C PHE A 56 -12.77 -2.13 6.30
N ASP A 57 -13.09 -2.65 5.12
CA ASP A 57 -14.38 -3.31 4.88
C ASP A 57 -14.63 -4.40 5.93
N ASN A 58 -15.78 -4.33 6.61
CA ASN A 58 -16.10 -5.26 7.67
C ASN A 58 -16.21 -6.68 7.10
N PRO A 59 -15.36 -7.63 7.51
CA PRO A 59 -15.39 -9.00 7.01
C PRO A 59 -16.72 -9.72 7.27
N ILE A 60 -17.49 -9.28 8.28
CA ILE A 60 -18.80 -9.84 8.61
C ILE A 60 -19.81 -9.53 7.49
N GLU A 61 -19.78 -8.32 6.94
CA GLU A 61 -20.73 -7.90 5.90
C GLU A 61 -20.42 -8.49 4.53
N MET A 62 -19.15 -8.83 4.26
CA MET A 62 -18.74 -9.35 2.95
C MET A 62 -18.72 -10.89 2.86
N GLY A 63 -19.05 -11.62 3.92
CA GLY A 63 -19.09 -13.10 3.92
C GLY A 63 -17.72 -13.78 3.71
N PHE A 64 -16.64 -13.01 3.58
CA PHE A 64 -15.28 -13.54 3.47
C PHE A 64 -14.61 -13.54 4.84
N GLY A 65 -14.96 -14.54 5.66
CA GLY A 65 -14.43 -14.70 7.02
C GLY A 65 -12.90 -14.68 7.14
N LEU A 66 -12.44 -14.16 8.28
CA LEU A 66 -11.10 -14.19 8.88
C LEU A 66 -9.93 -13.56 8.08
N ARG A 67 -9.95 -13.53 6.75
CA ARG A 67 -8.79 -13.12 5.94
C ARG A 67 -8.53 -11.61 5.90
N PHE A 68 -9.50 -10.79 6.31
CA PHE A 68 -9.41 -9.31 6.38
C PHE A 68 -8.98 -8.82 7.75
N ARG A 69 -9.07 -9.69 8.76
CA ARG A 69 -8.69 -9.40 10.13
C ARG A 69 -7.23 -8.98 10.23
N LYS A 70 -6.35 -9.58 9.42
CA LYS A 70 -4.91 -9.34 9.44
C LYS A 70 -4.49 -7.88 9.20
N CYS A 71 -5.17 -7.14 8.30
CA CYS A 71 -4.79 -5.75 7.99
C CYS A 71 -5.18 -4.80 9.12
N ALA A 72 -6.40 -4.96 9.63
CA ALA A 72 -6.87 -4.23 10.80
C ALA A 72 -6.05 -4.60 12.05
N GLU A 73 -5.66 -5.86 12.23
CA GLU A 73 -4.84 -6.30 13.37
C GLU A 73 -3.43 -5.75 13.26
N TYR A 74 -2.85 -5.77 12.06
CA TYR A 74 -1.56 -5.15 11.80
C TYR A 74 -1.60 -3.65 12.15
N LEU A 75 -2.60 -2.90 11.68
CA LEU A 75 -2.70 -1.48 11.99
C LEU A 75 -2.91 -1.25 13.50
N ALA A 76 -3.72 -2.09 14.17
CA ALA A 76 -3.90 -2.04 15.62
C ALA A 76 -2.57 -2.26 16.37
N ILE A 77 -1.75 -3.20 15.89
CA ILE A 77 -0.40 -3.45 16.42
C ILE A 77 0.49 -2.22 16.22
N VAL A 78 0.52 -1.65 15.01
CA VAL A 78 1.35 -0.47 14.71
C VAL A 78 0.97 0.70 15.61
N LEU A 79 -0.32 0.97 15.76
CA LEU A 79 -0.83 2.04 16.62
C LEU A 79 -0.47 1.77 18.08
N ALA A 80 -0.64 0.55 18.57
CA ALA A 80 -0.29 0.21 19.95
C ALA A 80 1.23 0.28 20.25
N GLU A 81 2.09 0.06 19.25
CA GLU A 81 3.55 0.18 19.43
C GLU A 81 4.04 1.62 19.28
N LYS A 82 3.40 2.43 18.44
CA LYS A 82 3.89 3.76 18.09
C LYS A 82 3.20 4.90 18.82
N CYS A 83 1.98 4.69 19.30
CA CYS A 83 1.25 5.68 20.07
C CYS A 83 1.45 5.45 21.58
N THR A 84 1.57 6.55 22.31
CA THR A 84 1.83 6.55 23.75
C THR A 84 0.56 6.56 24.59
N SER A 85 -0.57 7.00 24.02
CA SER A 85 -1.85 7.10 24.71
C SER A 85 -3.04 6.73 23.84
N GLU A 86 -4.17 6.43 24.47
CA GLU A 86 -5.45 6.14 23.80
C GLU A 86 -5.94 7.34 22.97
N GLU A 87 -5.73 8.56 23.44
CA GLU A 87 -6.09 9.79 22.71
C GLU A 87 -5.28 9.93 21.42
N GLU A 88 -4.00 9.57 21.44
CA GLU A 88 -3.15 9.60 20.26
C GLU A 88 -3.61 8.58 19.22
N ILE A 89 -3.95 7.36 19.66
CA ILE A 89 -4.53 6.32 18.79
C ILE A 89 -5.80 6.84 18.12
N LYS A 90 -6.73 7.39 18.91
CA LYS A 90 -7.98 7.93 18.39
C LYS A 90 -7.75 9.04 17.36
N ALA A 91 -6.86 9.99 17.66
CA ALA A 91 -6.53 11.08 16.74
C ALA A 91 -5.94 10.57 15.42
N LYS A 92 -5.11 9.52 15.46
CA LYS A 92 -4.54 8.88 14.27
C LYS A 92 -5.63 8.14 13.47
N VAL A 93 -6.50 7.38 14.12
CA VAL A 93 -7.63 6.70 13.47
C VAL A 93 -8.57 7.71 12.81
N ASP A 94 -8.92 8.80 13.49
CA ASP A 94 -9.76 9.88 12.95
C ASP A 94 -9.11 10.56 11.75
N LYS A 95 -7.78 10.69 11.74
CA LYS A 95 -7.04 11.21 10.60
C LYS A 95 -7.11 10.24 9.42
N ALA A 96 -6.89 8.94 9.64
CA ALA A 96 -7.00 7.92 8.60
C ALA A 96 -8.41 7.88 7.98
N ALA A 97 -9.45 7.94 8.82
CA ALA A 97 -10.84 7.96 8.37
C ALA A 97 -11.16 9.20 7.51
N ARG A 98 -10.67 10.38 7.92
CA ARG A 98 -10.81 11.61 7.12
C ARG A 98 -10.09 11.52 5.78
N CYS A 99 -8.88 10.96 5.74
CA CYS A 99 -8.15 10.74 4.50
C CYS A 99 -8.91 9.81 3.55
N MET A 100 -9.45 8.70 4.07
CA MET A 100 -10.27 7.77 3.29
C MET A 100 -11.54 8.45 2.76
N PHE A 101 -12.24 9.21 3.60
CA PHE A 101 -13.44 9.93 3.21
C PHE A 101 -13.17 10.96 2.11
N ALA A 102 -12.14 11.80 2.28
CA ALA A 102 -11.74 12.79 1.28
C ALA A 102 -11.36 12.14 -0.06
N TYR A 103 -10.62 11.03 -0.03
CA TYR A 103 -10.30 10.26 -1.23
C TYR A 103 -11.56 9.71 -1.91
N SER A 104 -12.49 9.16 -1.14
CA SER A 104 -13.75 8.63 -1.65
C SER A 104 -14.60 9.71 -2.35
N GLN A 105 -14.60 10.95 -1.84
CA GLN A 105 -15.29 12.08 -2.44
C GLN A 105 -14.61 12.54 -3.73
N CYS A 106 -13.28 12.64 -3.74
CA CYS A 106 -12.51 13.03 -4.92
C CYS A 106 -12.77 12.05 -6.09
N MET A 107 -12.78 10.75 -5.80
CA MET A 107 -13.08 9.71 -6.79
C MET A 107 -14.55 9.74 -7.26
N ALA A 108 -15.48 10.09 -6.39
CA ALA A 108 -16.89 10.24 -6.76
C ALA A 108 -17.13 11.44 -7.70
N GLN A 109 -16.41 12.55 -7.52
CA GLN A 109 -16.54 13.74 -8.37
C GLN A 109 -15.93 13.54 -9.77
N SER A 110 -14.87 12.72 -9.89
CA SER A 110 -14.27 12.39 -11.18
C SER A 110 -15.11 11.41 -12.03
N THR A 111 -16.21 10.88 -11.48
CA THR A 111 -17.01 9.83 -12.13
C THR A 111 -18.49 10.21 -12.14
N ASN A 112 -18.87 11.11 -13.04
CA ASN A 112 -20.28 11.22 -13.43
C ASN A 112 -20.66 9.95 -14.20
N GLN A 113 -21.65 9.22 -13.69
CA GLN A 113 -22.33 8.02 -14.20
C GLN A 113 -21.83 6.64 -13.73
N LEU A 114 -22.72 6.04 -12.93
CA LEU A 114 -23.04 4.62 -12.76
C LEU A 114 -21.92 3.67 -12.29
N LEU A 115 -22.23 2.97 -11.18
CA LEU A 115 -21.56 1.76 -10.67
C LEU A 115 -20.27 1.96 -9.85
N VAL A 116 -20.35 2.67 -8.72
CA VAL A 116 -19.32 2.57 -7.66
C VAL A 116 -19.93 2.18 -6.32
N LYS A 117 -20.73 1.11 -6.31
CA LYS A 117 -21.06 0.34 -5.10
C LYS A 117 -20.39 -1.03 -5.05
N THR A 118 -19.61 -1.40 -6.07
CA THR A 118 -18.92 -2.69 -6.12
C THR A 118 -17.54 -2.49 -6.74
N ASN A 119 -16.50 -2.85 -5.98
CA ASN A 119 -15.07 -2.73 -6.30
C ASN A 119 -14.46 -1.32 -6.24
N LYS A 120 -14.57 -0.65 -5.09
CA LYS A 120 -13.64 0.44 -4.77
C LYS A 120 -12.28 -0.17 -4.44
N THR A 121 -11.35 -0.12 -5.40
CA THR A 121 -9.92 -0.24 -5.15
C THR A 121 -9.50 0.90 -4.22
N LEU A 122 -9.44 0.60 -2.93
CA LEU A 122 -8.84 1.40 -1.88
C LEU A 122 -7.35 1.55 -2.20
N GLN A 123 -6.97 2.69 -2.78
CA GLN A 123 -5.57 3.08 -2.95
C GLN A 123 -5.47 4.53 -2.50
N ILE A 124 -4.81 4.77 -1.37
CA ILE A 124 -4.66 6.06 -0.71
C ILE A 124 -3.67 6.93 -1.50
N ILE A 125 -2.73 6.31 -2.23
CA ILE A 125 -1.83 6.98 -3.17
C ILE A 125 -2.42 6.86 -4.59
N PRO A 126 -2.54 7.97 -5.36
CA PRO A 126 -3.01 7.88 -6.73
C PRO A 126 -2.08 6.96 -7.52
N ASN A 127 -2.64 5.87 -8.03
CA ASN A 127 -1.97 4.98 -8.96
C ASN A 127 -1.88 5.70 -10.32
N VAL A 128 -0.96 6.66 -10.41
CA VAL A 128 -0.65 7.29 -11.68
C VAL A 128 -0.07 6.17 -12.52
N ARG A 129 -0.83 5.75 -13.55
CA ARG A 129 -0.43 4.66 -14.44
C ARG A 129 1.02 4.93 -14.83
N GLY A 130 1.95 4.02 -14.52
CA GLY A 130 3.38 4.26 -14.78
C GLY A 130 3.67 4.68 -16.23
N LYS A 131 2.80 4.26 -17.16
CA LYS A 131 2.77 4.75 -18.55
C LYS A 131 2.51 6.26 -18.67
N ALA A 132 1.52 6.80 -17.97
CA ALA A 132 1.22 8.24 -17.96
C ALA A 132 2.35 9.09 -17.33
N ILE A 133 3.01 8.60 -16.27
CA ILE A 133 4.21 9.28 -15.72
C ILE A 133 5.36 9.24 -16.73
N MET A 134 5.57 8.11 -17.41
CA MET A 134 6.65 7.95 -18.39
C MET A 134 6.39 8.69 -19.70
N GLU A 135 5.13 9.06 -19.97
CA GLU A 135 4.68 9.87 -21.10
C GLU A 135 4.61 11.37 -20.76
N ASP A 136 4.77 11.74 -19.49
CA ASP A 136 4.83 13.13 -19.06
C ASP A 136 6.07 13.84 -19.65
N VAL A 137 5.84 15.02 -20.24
CA VAL A 137 6.84 15.78 -20.97
C VAL A 137 8.02 16.18 -20.08
N ASP A 138 7.74 16.57 -18.83
CA ASP A 138 8.78 16.98 -17.88
C ASP A 138 9.59 15.77 -17.40
N VAL A 139 8.94 14.64 -17.18
CA VAL A 139 9.60 13.39 -16.81
C VAL A 139 10.50 12.89 -17.94
N ILE A 140 10.02 12.90 -19.20
CA ILE A 140 10.83 12.55 -20.37
C ILE A 140 12.05 13.45 -20.49
N ARG A 141 11.87 14.77 -20.32
CA ARG A 141 12.96 15.75 -20.41
C ARG A 141 14.04 15.48 -19.37
N LYS A 142 13.66 15.31 -18.10
CA LYS A 142 14.60 15.00 -17.01
C LYS A 142 15.28 13.64 -17.20
N ARG A 143 14.52 12.64 -17.64
CA ARG A 143 15.01 11.29 -17.95
C ARG A 143 16.11 11.33 -19.01
N ASN A 144 15.87 12.04 -20.11
CA ASN A 144 16.83 12.12 -21.21
C ASN A 144 18.10 12.87 -20.80
N ALA A 145 17.98 13.95 -20.03
CA ALA A 145 19.13 14.67 -19.47
C ALA A 145 20.01 13.78 -18.58
N PHE A 146 19.38 12.98 -17.71
CA PHE A 146 20.08 12.01 -16.87
C PHE A 146 20.80 10.93 -17.69
N ILE A 147 20.14 10.35 -18.69
CA ILE A 147 20.76 9.34 -19.57
C ILE A 147 21.97 9.94 -20.31
N ALA A 148 21.86 11.17 -20.81
CA ALA A 148 22.95 11.85 -21.49
C ALA A 148 24.15 12.08 -20.55
N ALA A 149 23.90 12.57 -19.33
CA ALA A 149 24.93 12.78 -18.32
C ALA A 149 25.66 11.49 -17.95
N MET A 150 24.94 10.37 -17.82
CA MET A 150 25.53 9.07 -17.46
C MET A 150 26.24 8.37 -18.63
N ARG A 151 25.86 8.66 -19.88
CA ARG A 151 26.55 8.14 -21.06
C ARG A 151 27.89 8.84 -21.33
N SER A 152 28.02 10.11 -20.96
CA SER A 152 29.26 10.88 -21.10
C SER A 152 30.50 10.16 -20.50
N PRO A 153 30.45 9.61 -19.28
CA PRO A 153 31.54 8.81 -18.71
C PRO A 153 31.55 7.33 -19.15
N GLY A 154 30.71 6.92 -20.12
CA GLY A 154 30.68 5.56 -20.66
C GLY A 154 29.75 4.58 -19.93
N HIS A 155 28.88 5.04 -19.02
CA HIS A 155 27.93 4.14 -18.36
C HIS A 155 26.74 3.78 -19.25
N ARG A 156 26.27 2.53 -19.13
CA ARG A 156 25.01 2.07 -19.73
C ARG A 156 23.90 2.13 -18.69
N VAL A 157 22.88 2.94 -18.96
CA VAL A 157 21.72 3.11 -18.07
C VAL A 157 20.49 2.44 -18.67
N HIS A 158 19.84 1.58 -17.89
CA HIS A 158 18.54 1.02 -18.20
C HIS A 158 17.51 1.50 -17.18
N ILE A 159 16.49 2.22 -17.66
CA ILE A 159 15.41 2.71 -16.80
C ILE A 159 14.28 1.70 -16.86
N LYS A 160 14.06 0.99 -15.76
CA LYS A 160 12.88 0.13 -15.58
C LYS A 160 11.78 0.96 -14.93
N ALA A 161 10.81 1.39 -15.73
CA ALA A 161 9.53 1.77 -15.18
C ALA A 161 8.83 0.48 -14.75
N LEU A 162 8.71 0.25 -13.44
CA LEU A 162 7.82 -0.78 -12.92
C LEU A 162 6.39 -0.31 -13.18
N THR A 163 5.90 -0.50 -14.41
CA THR A 163 4.48 -0.66 -14.59
C THR A 163 4.09 -1.81 -13.69
N MET A 164 3.22 -1.58 -12.70
CA MET A 164 2.49 -2.67 -12.06
C MET A 164 1.61 -3.34 -13.12
N THR A 165 2.23 -4.10 -14.01
CA THR A 165 1.52 -4.99 -14.90
C THR A 165 0.95 -6.07 -14.02
N THR A 166 -0.37 -6.11 -13.96
CA THR A 166 -1.18 -7.22 -13.45
C THR A 166 -0.95 -8.47 -14.32
N ARG A 167 0.26 -9.00 -14.41
CA ARG A 167 0.55 -10.25 -15.13
C ARG A 167 0.97 -11.37 -14.19
N ARG A 168 0.24 -12.47 -14.33
CA ARG A 168 0.50 -13.81 -13.80
C ARG A 168 1.87 -14.29 -14.30
N GLY A 169 2.53 -15.08 -13.47
CA GLY A 169 3.50 -16.07 -13.92
C GLY A 169 4.94 -15.57 -13.95
N TYR A 170 5.74 -16.18 -13.07
CA TYR A 170 7.16 -16.35 -13.28
C TYR A 170 7.43 -16.90 -14.69
N SER A 171 8.46 -16.40 -15.35
CA SER A 171 9.25 -17.23 -16.25
C SER A 171 10.72 -16.89 -16.03
N ALA A 172 11.52 -17.93 -15.79
CA ALA A 172 12.94 -17.83 -15.55
C ALA A 172 13.64 -17.27 -16.80
N ILE A 173 14.66 -16.43 -16.57
CA ILE A 173 15.58 -15.98 -17.61
C ILE A 173 16.50 -17.18 -17.88
N PRO A 174 16.63 -17.69 -19.12
CA PRO A 174 17.71 -18.60 -19.44
C PRO A 174 19.03 -17.83 -19.35
N THR A 175 19.91 -18.25 -18.43
CA THR A 175 21.32 -17.87 -18.42
C THR A 175 21.94 -18.34 -19.73
N MET A 176 22.51 -17.41 -20.48
CA MET A 176 23.38 -17.74 -21.60
C MET A 176 24.72 -18.20 -21.02
N ASP A 177 25.01 -19.49 -21.13
CA ASP A 177 26.39 -19.95 -21.08
C ASP A 177 26.99 -19.72 -22.46
N GLY A 178 27.87 -18.74 -22.51
CA GLY A 178 28.65 -18.41 -23.69
C GLY A 178 29.74 -19.44 -23.92
N THR A 179 29.84 -19.90 -25.16
CA THR A 179 31.10 -20.31 -25.80
C THR A 179 31.00 -20.05 -27.30
N SER A 180 31.61 -18.95 -27.73
CA SER A 180 32.40 -18.91 -28.98
C SER A 180 33.87 -18.96 -28.55
N PRO A 181 34.87 -19.31 -29.39
CA PRO A 181 34.85 -19.60 -30.83
C PRO A 181 35.61 -20.89 -31.24
N HIS A 182 35.36 -21.39 -32.45
CA HIS A 182 36.38 -21.66 -33.49
C HIS A 182 35.70 -22.09 -34.80
#